data_AF-A0A1F4ZXR7-F1
#
_entry.id   AF-A0A1F4ZXR7-F1
#
_cell.length_a   1.000
_cell.length_b   1.000
_cell.length_c   1.000
_cell.angle_alpha   90.00
_cell.angle_beta   90.00
_cell.angle_gamma   90.00
#
_symmetry.space_group_name_H-M   'P 1'
#
loop_
_entity.id
_entity.type
_entity.pdbx_description
1 polymer ?
#
loop_
_entity_poly.entity_id
_entity_poly.type
_entity_poly.pdbx_seq_one_letter_code
_entity_poly.pdbx_strand_id
1 'polypeptide(L)'
;MKLILVLVGVISVAGLWLVSRSSVVQNKTEEPATMNANPSPEPIPVSEPRDAAAGETAAFEIKLNAKGKNIAALATRLTYRFEGTNPFKVIDASTKKEGLQLQSSAQLQEAGWAFPVNKVYVDQEQNMLIVDFSAVNLTPEGYVAAGEETVGTVQLQVLRDVSGVVFVPDPEQTKVITKQGEELTLENKPGVLWVK
;
A
#
# COMPACT_ATOMS: atom_id res chain seq x y z
N MET A 1 -43.64 -48.19 16.07
CA MET A 1 -43.03 -47.18 15.17
C MET A 1 -43.40 -45.80 15.72
N LYS A 2 -42.38 -45.04 16.14
CA LYS A 2 -42.28 -43.58 16.38
C LYS A 2 -43.40 -42.83 17.17
N LEU A 3 -43.08 -42.63 18.46
CA LEU A 3 -43.15 -41.39 19.28
C LEU A 3 -42.86 -40.11 18.43
N ILE A 4 -43.36 -38.88 18.67
CA ILE A 4 -43.70 -38.13 19.89
C ILE A 4 -44.68 -36.98 19.53
N LEU A 5 -45.49 -36.61 20.52
CA LEU A 5 -46.44 -35.51 20.58
C LEU A 5 -45.86 -34.12 20.31
N VAL A 6 -46.68 -33.32 19.63
CA VAL A 6 -46.69 -31.85 19.59
C VAL A 6 -47.22 -31.34 20.92
N LEU A 7 -46.51 -30.42 21.58
CA LEU A 7 -47.11 -29.53 22.58
C LEU A 7 -46.37 -28.19 22.71
N VAL A 8 -47.08 -27.12 22.32
CA VAL A 8 -47.33 -25.86 23.08
C VAL A 8 -46.10 -25.09 23.61
N GLY A 9 -45.97 -23.77 23.48
CA GLY A 9 -46.94 -22.75 23.11
C GLY A 9 -46.37 -21.34 23.28
N VAL A 10 -47.22 -20.39 22.93
CA VAL A 10 -47.08 -18.93 23.09
C VAL A 10 -47.26 -18.54 24.56
N ILE A 11 -46.45 -17.60 25.09
CA ILE A 11 -46.75 -16.61 26.16
C ILE A 11 -45.46 -15.79 26.41
N SER A 12 -45.41 -14.52 25.96
CA SER A 12 -45.49 -13.29 26.79
C SER A 12 -44.13 -12.85 27.38
N VAL A 13 -43.54 -11.74 26.95
CA VAL A 13 -43.71 -10.37 27.50
C VAL A 13 -43.45 -10.29 29.02
N ALA A 14 -42.57 -9.34 29.39
CA ALA A 14 -42.21 -8.85 30.73
C ALA A 14 -40.94 -9.46 31.35
N GLY A 15 -39.87 -8.65 31.36
CA GLY A 15 -38.63 -8.97 32.07
C GLY A 15 -37.57 -7.88 32.01
N LEU A 16 -37.96 -6.60 31.90
CA LEU A 16 -37.09 -5.50 32.29
C LEU A 16 -37.08 -5.46 33.83
N TRP A 17 -35.90 -5.27 34.42
CA TRP A 17 -35.56 -5.15 35.85
C TRP A 17 -34.93 -6.37 36.52
N LEU A 18 -33.60 -6.35 36.64
CA LEU A 18 -32.96 -6.26 37.96
C LEU A 18 -31.50 -5.81 37.83
N VAL A 19 -31.30 -4.55 38.22
CA VAL A 19 -30.02 -3.92 38.54
C VAL A 19 -29.52 -4.44 39.90
N SER A 20 -28.19 -4.42 40.05
CA SER A 20 -27.39 -4.52 41.28
C SER A 20 -26.97 -5.94 41.71
N ARG A 21 -25.76 -6.31 41.29
CA ARG A 21 -24.81 -6.94 42.19
C ARG A 21 -23.55 -6.09 42.21
N SER A 22 -23.38 -5.42 43.33
CA SER A 22 -22.17 -4.73 43.76
C SER A 22 -20.98 -5.70 43.74
N SER A 23 -20.10 -5.55 42.75
CA SER A 23 -18.75 -6.09 42.81
C SER A 23 -17.96 -5.21 43.78
N VAL A 24 -17.73 -5.74 44.97
CA VAL A 24 -16.72 -5.25 45.91
C VAL A 24 -15.39 -5.27 45.16
N VAL A 25 -14.92 -4.10 44.74
CA VAL A 25 -13.56 -3.95 44.21
C VAL A 25 -12.62 -4.12 45.41
N GLN A 26 -12.02 -5.30 45.52
CA GLN A 26 -10.82 -5.46 46.35
C GLN A 26 -9.74 -4.57 45.75
N ASN A 27 -9.39 -3.51 46.48
CA ASN A 27 -8.30 -2.63 46.14
C ASN A 27 -6.99 -3.40 46.35
N LYS A 28 -6.49 -4.05 45.29
CA LYS A 28 -5.13 -4.58 45.26
C LYS A 28 -4.26 -3.43 44.76
N THR A 29 -3.51 -2.82 45.68
CA THR A 29 -2.48 -1.85 45.35
C THR A 29 -1.44 -2.55 44.47
N GLU A 30 -1.50 -2.29 43.17
CA GLU A 30 -0.43 -2.65 42.23
C GLU A 30 0.64 -1.56 42.28
N GLU A 31 1.91 -1.98 42.41
CA GLU A 31 3.09 -1.15 42.27
C GLU A 31 3.05 -0.37 40.94
N PRO A 32 3.64 0.84 40.87
CA PRO A 32 3.65 1.61 39.64
C PRO A 32 4.40 0.82 38.56
N ALA A 33 3.66 0.30 37.59
CA ALA A 33 4.21 -0.23 36.35
C ALA A 33 5.04 0.88 35.71
N THR A 34 6.33 0.61 35.53
CA THR A 34 7.20 1.42 34.69
C THR A 34 6.53 1.55 33.32
N MET A 35 6.28 2.80 32.90
CA MET A 35 5.78 3.09 31.56
C MET A 35 6.79 2.52 30.57
N ASN A 36 6.47 1.37 30.00
CA ASN A 36 7.12 0.88 28.80
C ASN A 36 6.72 1.88 27.72
N ALA A 37 7.64 2.77 27.36
CA ALA A 37 7.44 3.75 26.32
C ALA A 37 7.08 2.98 25.05
N ASN A 38 5.79 2.99 24.71
CA ASN A 38 5.33 2.55 23.41
C ASN A 38 6.14 3.37 22.39
N PRO A 39 6.94 2.75 21.51
CA PRO A 39 7.64 3.51 20.49
C PRO A 39 6.57 4.28 19.71
N SER A 40 6.75 5.60 19.64
CA SER A 40 5.95 6.47 18.79
C SER A 40 5.80 5.79 17.42
N PRO A 41 4.60 5.72 16.82
CA PRO A 41 4.48 5.17 15.48
C PRO A 41 5.48 5.89 14.59
N GLU A 42 6.33 5.11 13.92
CA GLU A 42 7.28 5.66 12.94
C GLU A 42 6.50 6.52 11.95
N PRO A 43 6.99 7.74 11.63
CA PRO A 43 6.33 8.57 10.65
C PRO A 43 6.19 7.79 9.35
N ILE A 44 4.96 7.74 8.85
CA ILE A 44 4.63 7.09 7.59
C ILE A 44 5.35 7.86 6.48
N PRO A 45 6.20 7.22 5.66
CA PRO A 45 6.80 7.90 4.53
C PRO A 45 5.70 8.20 3.51
N VAL A 46 5.46 9.50 3.31
CA VAL A 46 4.64 10.05 2.22
C VAL A 46 5.60 10.45 1.11
N SER A 47 5.15 10.40 -0.15
CA SER A 47 5.97 10.86 -1.27
C SER A 47 6.49 12.29 -1.03
N GLU A 48 7.80 12.45 -0.96
CA GLU A 48 8.42 13.76 -0.76
C GLU A 48 8.38 14.56 -2.07
N PRO A 49 8.07 15.88 -2.02
CA PRO A 49 8.12 16.72 -3.19
C PRO A 49 9.53 16.76 -3.77
N ARG A 50 9.62 16.51 -5.08
CA ARG A 50 10.88 16.58 -5.81
C ARG A 50 10.87 17.72 -6.81
N ASP A 51 11.91 18.54 -6.77
CA ASP A 51 12.21 19.50 -7.83
C ASP A 51 13.04 18.83 -8.91
N ALA A 52 12.85 19.25 -10.16
CA ALA A 52 13.56 18.70 -11.29
C ALA A 52 13.85 19.77 -12.35
N ALA A 53 15.09 19.81 -12.84
CA ALA A 53 15.56 20.82 -13.78
C ALA A 53 15.42 20.37 -15.24
N ALA A 54 15.16 21.31 -16.15
CA ALA A 54 15.06 21.04 -17.58
C ALA A 54 16.32 20.35 -18.11
N GLY A 55 16.14 19.27 -18.89
CA GLY A 55 17.21 18.52 -19.51
C GLY A 55 17.75 17.36 -18.68
N GLU A 56 17.40 17.25 -17.39
CA GLU A 56 17.82 16.10 -16.58
C GLU A 56 16.93 14.86 -16.79
N THR A 57 17.36 13.73 -16.23
CA THR A 57 16.52 12.54 -16.07
C THR A 57 16.17 12.39 -14.60
N ALA A 58 14.89 12.58 -14.27
CA ALA A 58 14.37 12.39 -12.92
C ALA A 58 14.01 10.90 -12.71
N ALA A 59 14.39 10.36 -11.55
CA ALA A 59 14.17 8.96 -11.19
C ALA A 59 13.28 8.86 -9.95
N PHE A 60 12.11 8.26 -10.08
CA PHE A 60 11.14 8.11 -8.99
C PHE A 60 11.07 6.65 -8.57
N GLU A 61 11.37 6.36 -7.31
CA GLU A 61 11.45 5.01 -6.78
C GLU A 61 10.12 4.63 -6.12
N ILE A 62 9.49 3.57 -6.61
CA ILE A 62 8.32 2.97 -5.97
C ILE A 62 8.83 2.10 -4.83
N LYS A 63 8.46 2.44 -3.61
CA LYS A 63 8.87 1.77 -2.38
C LYS A 63 7.76 0.89 -1.84
N LEU A 64 8.14 -0.27 -1.30
CA LEU A 64 7.27 -1.20 -0.58
C LEU A 64 7.79 -1.34 0.85
N ASN A 65 6.91 -1.28 1.84
CA ASN A 65 7.18 -1.69 3.21
C ASN A 65 6.15 -2.73 3.65
N ALA A 66 6.54 -4.00 3.60
CA ALA A 66 5.69 -5.12 3.95
C ALA A 66 5.45 -5.26 5.46
N LYS A 67 6.16 -4.50 6.31
CA LYS A 67 6.08 -4.54 7.78
C LYS A 67 6.11 -5.97 8.33
N GLY A 68 7.00 -6.80 7.78
CA GLY A 68 7.20 -8.20 8.18
C GLY A 68 6.15 -9.20 7.69
N LYS A 69 5.26 -8.82 6.76
CA LYS A 69 4.28 -9.73 6.14
C LYS A 69 4.85 -10.39 4.88
N ASN A 70 4.41 -11.62 4.60
CA ASN A 70 4.73 -12.31 3.34
C ASN A 70 3.83 -11.77 2.23
N ILE A 71 4.41 -11.09 1.25
CA ILE A 71 3.69 -10.49 0.14
C ILE A 71 3.57 -11.47 -1.02
N ALA A 72 2.38 -11.54 -1.61
CA ALA A 72 2.04 -12.33 -2.78
C ALA A 72 2.02 -11.48 -4.05
N ALA A 73 1.47 -10.28 -3.98
CA ALA A 73 1.34 -9.39 -5.11
C ALA A 73 1.21 -7.93 -4.66
N LEU A 74 1.49 -7.03 -5.58
CA LEU A 74 1.15 -5.61 -5.47
C LEU A 74 0.69 -5.10 -6.82
N ALA A 75 -0.21 -4.13 -6.78
CA ALA A 75 -0.59 -3.29 -7.90
C ALA A 75 -0.69 -1.85 -7.40
N THR A 76 -0.25 -0.90 -8.21
CA THR A 76 -0.36 0.53 -7.90
C THR A 76 -0.59 1.31 -9.18
N ARG A 77 -1.44 2.32 -9.06
CA ARG A 77 -1.52 3.43 -10.00
C ARG A 77 -1.06 4.68 -9.28
N LEU A 78 -0.01 5.30 -9.80
CA LEU A 78 0.49 6.57 -9.31
C LEU A 78 0.15 7.65 -10.33
N THR A 79 -0.31 8.80 -9.84
CA THR A 79 -0.67 9.93 -10.69
C THR A 79 0.08 11.18 -10.27
N TYR A 80 0.53 11.95 -11.25
CA TYR A 80 1.03 13.30 -11.06
C TYR A 80 0.25 14.23 -11.98
N ARG A 81 -0.47 15.19 -11.39
CA ARG A 81 -1.19 16.23 -12.14
C ARG A 81 -0.24 17.39 -12.41
N PHE A 82 -0.10 17.78 -13.66
CA PHE A 82 0.71 18.93 -14.07
C PHE A 82 -0.15 20.11 -14.51
N GLU A 83 0.43 21.30 -14.44
CA GLU A 83 -0.19 22.54 -14.93
C GLU A 83 0.32 22.90 -16.32
N GLY A 84 -0.60 23.28 -17.21
CA GLY A 84 -0.26 23.68 -18.57
C GLY A 84 0.28 22.53 -19.42
N THR A 85 1.44 22.73 -20.04
CA THR A 85 2.05 21.70 -20.90
C THR A 85 2.78 20.66 -20.06
N ASN A 86 2.59 19.39 -20.41
CA ASN A 86 3.32 18.25 -19.83
C ASN A 86 4.83 18.53 -19.67
N PRO A 87 5.38 18.47 -18.43
CA PRO A 87 6.78 18.76 -18.17
C PRO A 87 7.71 17.57 -18.39
N PHE A 88 7.19 16.37 -18.65
CA PHE A 88 7.99 15.15 -18.75
C PHE A 88 7.86 14.44 -20.10
N LYS A 89 8.94 13.79 -20.53
CA LYS A 89 8.89 12.78 -21.58
C LYS A 89 9.16 11.42 -20.96
N VAL A 90 8.26 10.48 -21.22
CA VAL A 90 8.46 9.07 -20.85
C VAL A 90 9.59 8.51 -21.70
N ILE A 91 10.57 7.91 -21.04
CA ILE A 91 11.68 7.21 -21.68
C ILE A 91 11.63 5.73 -21.32
N ASP A 92 12.09 4.88 -22.23
CA ASP A 92 12.21 3.46 -21.93
C ASP A 92 13.39 3.23 -20.97
N ALA A 93 13.12 2.49 -19.90
CA ALA A 93 14.09 2.02 -18.92
C ALA A 93 15.08 0.99 -19.49
N SER A 94 14.82 0.43 -20.68
CA SER A 94 15.71 -0.50 -21.37
C SER A 94 16.10 0.02 -22.74
N THR A 95 17.41 0.12 -22.98
CA THR A 95 17.96 0.39 -24.32
C THR A 95 17.84 -0.81 -25.27
N LYS A 96 17.47 -1.98 -24.76
CA LYS A 96 17.40 -3.25 -25.50
C LYS A 96 15.98 -3.66 -25.90
N LYS A 97 14.97 -3.12 -25.24
CA LYS A 97 13.56 -3.48 -25.44
C LYS A 97 12.69 -2.23 -25.29
N GLU A 98 12.08 -1.83 -26.39
CA GLU A 98 11.13 -0.71 -26.42
C GLU A 98 9.87 -1.03 -25.59
N GLY A 99 9.26 0.02 -25.02
CA GLY A 99 8.04 -0.05 -24.24
C GLY A 99 8.21 -0.54 -22.80
N LEU A 100 9.44 -0.77 -22.34
CA LEU A 100 9.73 -1.05 -20.94
C LEU A 100 9.97 0.28 -20.20
N GLN A 101 8.96 0.86 -19.58
CA GLN A 101 9.04 2.24 -19.06
C GLN A 101 9.39 2.32 -17.57
N LEU A 102 9.36 1.19 -16.85
CA LEU A 102 9.88 1.08 -15.49
C LEU A 102 11.00 0.06 -15.40
N GLN A 103 12.02 0.40 -14.63
CA GLN A 103 13.08 -0.52 -14.22
C GLN A 103 12.63 -1.29 -12.99
N SER A 104 12.29 -2.57 -13.15
CA SER A 104 12.00 -3.45 -12.02
C SER A 104 13.26 -3.77 -11.22
N SER A 105 13.10 -4.05 -9.92
CA SER A 105 14.21 -4.47 -9.06
C SER A 105 14.78 -5.84 -9.47
N ALA A 106 16.07 -5.88 -9.81
CA ALA A 106 16.77 -7.13 -10.15
C ALA A 106 16.80 -8.11 -8.96
N GLN A 107 17.01 -7.60 -7.75
CA GLN A 107 16.98 -8.40 -6.53
C GLN A 107 15.62 -9.09 -6.33
N LEU A 108 14.52 -8.37 -6.61
CA LEU A 108 13.19 -8.96 -6.51
C LEU A 108 12.92 -9.98 -7.62
N GLN A 109 13.43 -9.75 -8.83
CA GLN A 109 13.35 -10.76 -9.90
C GLN A 109 14.05 -12.06 -9.49
N GLU A 110 15.23 -11.97 -8.90
CA GLU A 110 15.96 -13.12 -8.35
C GLU A 110 15.20 -13.78 -7.19
N ALA A 111 14.47 -13.00 -6.39
CA ALA A 111 13.58 -13.47 -5.34
C ALA A 111 12.21 -13.99 -5.84
N GLY A 112 12.07 -14.23 -7.15
CA GLY A 112 10.90 -14.86 -7.75
C GLY A 112 9.74 -13.91 -8.06
N TRP A 113 9.98 -12.61 -8.15
CA TRP A 113 8.97 -11.65 -8.59
C TRP A 113 8.90 -11.52 -10.12
N ALA A 114 7.68 -11.49 -10.64
CA ALA A 114 7.37 -11.11 -11.99
C ALA A 114 6.66 -9.74 -12.01
N PHE A 115 6.88 -8.96 -13.07
CA PHE A 115 6.38 -7.59 -13.20
C PHE A 115 5.53 -7.44 -14.47
N PRO A 116 4.27 -7.92 -14.46
CA PRO A 116 3.46 -8.03 -15.67
C PRO A 116 2.92 -6.70 -16.18
N VAL A 117 2.86 -5.66 -15.34
CA VAL A 117 2.44 -4.30 -15.74
C VAL A 117 3.50 -3.30 -15.34
N ASN A 118 3.96 -2.52 -16.32
CA ASN A 118 5.01 -1.52 -16.16
C ASN A 118 4.84 -0.37 -17.17
N LYS A 119 3.72 0.34 -17.06
CA LYS A 119 3.30 1.34 -18.05
C LYS A 119 3.35 2.74 -17.45
N VAL A 120 3.92 3.67 -18.20
CA VAL A 120 3.95 5.10 -17.92
C VAL A 120 3.41 5.85 -19.12
N TYR A 121 2.40 6.68 -18.93
CA TYR A 121 1.78 7.41 -20.02
C TYR A 121 1.20 8.73 -19.55
N VAL A 122 0.98 9.63 -20.50
CA VAL A 122 0.43 10.95 -20.25
C VAL A 122 -1.01 11.00 -20.76
N ASP A 123 -1.93 11.30 -19.86
CA ASP A 123 -3.29 11.68 -20.17
C ASP A 123 -3.32 13.21 -20.37
N GLN A 124 -3.39 13.64 -21.62
CA GLN A 124 -3.42 15.06 -22.00
C GLN A 124 -4.79 15.70 -21.73
N GLU A 125 -5.87 14.91 -21.67
CA GLU A 125 -7.21 15.45 -21.39
C GLU A 125 -7.34 15.84 -19.92
N GLN A 126 -6.74 15.03 -19.04
CA GLN A 126 -6.78 15.24 -17.60
C GLN A 126 -5.54 15.96 -17.05
N ASN A 127 -4.55 16.26 -17.91
CA ASN A 127 -3.23 16.79 -17.54
C ASN A 127 -2.55 15.96 -16.44
N MET A 128 -2.48 14.64 -16.65
CA MET A 128 -1.89 13.70 -15.70
C MET A 128 -0.83 12.82 -16.34
N LEU A 129 0.27 12.65 -15.62
CA LEU A 129 1.20 11.56 -15.83
C LEU A 129 0.76 10.38 -14.96
N ILE A 130 0.58 9.22 -15.57
CA ILE A 130 0.05 8.01 -14.93
C ILE A 130 1.11 6.91 -15.01
N VAL A 131 1.36 6.26 -13.88
CA VAL A 131 2.23 5.09 -13.75
C VAL A 131 1.40 3.93 -13.26
N ASP A 132 1.20 2.92 -14.11
CA ASP A 132 0.59 1.64 -13.74
C ASP A 132 1.69 0.61 -13.55
N PHE A 133 1.75 0.04 -12.35
CA PHE A 133 2.76 -0.93 -11.97
C PHE A 133 2.13 -2.10 -11.22
N SER A 134 2.53 -3.32 -11.56
CA SER A 134 2.17 -4.49 -10.76
C SER A 134 3.33 -5.48 -10.69
N ALA A 135 3.36 -6.21 -9.59
CA ALA A 135 4.31 -7.28 -9.36
C ALA A 135 3.61 -8.45 -8.66
N VAL A 136 4.02 -9.67 -9.01
CA VAL A 136 3.52 -10.91 -8.39
C VAL A 136 4.71 -11.75 -7.99
N ASN A 137 4.73 -12.19 -6.73
CA ASN A 137 5.72 -13.15 -6.24
C ASN A 137 5.25 -14.58 -6.55
N LEU A 138 6.08 -15.28 -7.32
CA LEU A 138 5.79 -16.63 -7.84
C LEU A 138 6.19 -17.74 -6.86
N THR A 139 6.88 -17.43 -5.75
CA THR A 139 7.27 -18.44 -4.78
C THR A 139 6.07 -18.82 -3.89
N PRO A 140 5.94 -20.08 -3.45
CA PRO A 140 4.82 -20.52 -2.61
C PRO A 140 4.77 -19.80 -1.25
N GLU A 141 5.92 -19.62 -0.61
CA GLU A 141 6.08 -19.02 0.72
C GLU A 141 5.85 -17.50 0.73
N GLY A 142 5.99 -16.85 -0.43
CA GLY A 142 5.93 -15.41 -0.59
C GLY A 142 7.21 -14.71 -0.22
N TYR A 143 7.18 -13.39 -0.36
CA TYR A 143 8.34 -12.56 -0.13
C TYR A 143 8.20 -11.76 1.16
N VAL A 144 9.20 -11.87 2.03
CA VAL A 144 9.29 -11.05 3.24
C VAL A 144 10.26 -9.92 2.97
N ALA A 145 9.75 -8.71 2.79
CA ALA A 145 10.62 -7.55 2.68
C ALA A 145 11.34 -7.33 4.02
N ALA A 146 12.67 -7.20 3.96
CA ALA A 146 13.49 -6.99 5.17
C ALA A 146 13.34 -5.56 5.74
N GLY A 147 12.64 -4.68 5.03
CA GLY A 147 12.39 -3.30 5.37
C GLY A 147 11.72 -2.56 4.21
N GLU A 148 12.10 -1.29 4.01
CA GLU A 148 11.79 -0.54 2.80
C GLU A 148 12.57 -1.12 1.62
N GLU A 149 11.85 -1.45 0.54
CA GLU A 149 12.47 -1.95 -0.69
C GLU A 149 11.96 -1.23 -1.93
N THR A 150 12.86 -0.92 -2.84
CA THR A 150 12.49 -0.41 -4.17
C THR A 150 11.95 -1.56 -5.01
N VAL A 151 10.68 -1.47 -5.41
CA VAL A 151 10.05 -2.47 -6.28
C VAL A 151 10.21 -2.12 -7.76
N GLY A 152 10.29 -0.84 -8.09
CA GLY A 152 10.56 -0.35 -9.42
C GLY A 152 10.95 1.12 -9.43
N THR A 153 11.62 1.55 -10.50
CA THR A 153 12.04 2.93 -10.72
C THR A 153 11.47 3.44 -12.03
N VAL A 154 10.79 4.59 -11.98
CA VAL A 154 10.32 5.33 -13.15
C VAL A 154 11.39 6.35 -13.51
N GLN A 155 11.84 6.36 -14.77
CA GLN A 155 12.76 7.38 -15.27
C GLN A 155 12.04 8.28 -16.26
N LEU A 156 12.13 9.60 -16.07
CA LEU A 156 11.48 10.60 -16.91
C LEU A 156 12.49 11.63 -17.36
N GLN A 157 12.50 11.94 -18.65
CA GLN A 157 13.25 13.09 -19.15
C GLN A 157 12.47 14.36 -18.84
N VAL A 158 13.13 15.34 -18.21
CA VAL A 158 12.53 16.60 -17.80
C VAL A 158 12.63 17.59 -18.97
N LEU A 159 11.48 18.08 -19.45
CA LEU A 159 11.39 18.97 -20.61
C LEU A 159 11.44 20.45 -20.21
N ARG A 160 11.12 20.76 -18.95
CA ARG A 160 11.11 22.10 -18.36
C ARG A 160 11.25 22.00 -16.85
N ASP A 161 11.76 23.06 -16.23
CA ASP A 161 11.86 23.14 -14.77
C ASP A 161 10.49 22.90 -14.14
N VAL A 162 10.46 22.04 -13.12
CA VAL A 162 9.26 21.70 -12.36
C VAL A 162 9.63 21.59 -10.89
N SER A 163 8.78 22.15 -10.03
CA SER A 163 8.95 22.10 -8.59
C SER A 163 7.84 21.31 -7.93
N GLY A 164 8.16 20.64 -6.82
CA GLY A 164 7.16 19.98 -5.98
C GLY A 164 6.44 18.82 -6.66
N VAL A 165 7.15 18.03 -7.46
CA VAL A 165 6.59 16.84 -8.11
C VAL A 165 6.28 15.81 -7.03
N VAL A 166 5.00 15.48 -6.89
CA VAL A 166 4.50 14.46 -5.94
C VAL A 166 3.62 13.50 -6.71
N PHE A 167 4.01 12.23 -6.75
CA PHE A 167 3.14 11.16 -7.21
C PHE A 167 2.20 10.73 -6.10
N VAL A 168 0.91 10.76 -6.42
CA VAL A 168 -0.18 10.36 -5.54
C VAL A 168 -0.70 8.98 -5.95
N PRO A 169 -0.65 7.98 -5.06
CA PRO A 169 -1.28 6.70 -5.30
C PRO A 169 -2.80 6.82 -5.38
N ASP A 170 -3.41 6.20 -6.37
CA ASP A 170 -4.86 6.01 -6.45
C ASP A 170 -5.28 4.91 -5.46
N PRO A 171 -6.09 5.21 -4.43
CA PRO A 171 -6.44 4.26 -3.38
C PRO A 171 -7.27 3.07 -3.89
N GLU A 172 -8.04 3.23 -4.97
CA GLU A 172 -8.87 2.15 -5.54
C GLU A 172 -8.03 1.18 -6.38
N GLN A 173 -6.95 1.69 -6.97
CA GLN A 173 -6.05 0.96 -7.86
C GLN A 173 -4.72 0.57 -7.20
N THR A 174 -4.55 0.88 -5.91
CA THR A 174 -3.35 0.55 -5.13
C THR A 174 -3.66 -0.48 -4.07
N LYS A 175 -3.11 -1.68 -4.25
CA LYS A 175 -3.35 -2.83 -3.36
C LYS A 175 -2.07 -3.64 -3.20
N VAL A 176 -1.85 -4.12 -1.98
CA VAL A 176 -0.81 -5.12 -1.69
C VAL A 176 -1.50 -6.33 -1.08
N ILE A 177 -1.25 -7.52 -1.61
CA ILE A 177 -1.89 -8.75 -1.19
C ILE A 177 -0.85 -9.62 -0.48
N THR A 178 -1.14 -10.06 0.74
CA THR A 178 -0.31 -11.03 1.45
C THR A 178 -0.54 -12.44 0.92
N LYS A 179 0.38 -13.37 1.20
CA LYS A 179 0.17 -14.79 0.87
C LYS A 179 -1.02 -15.42 1.59
N GLN A 180 -1.45 -14.84 2.71
CA GLN A 180 -2.64 -15.27 3.44
C GLN A 180 -3.94 -14.70 2.83
N GLY A 181 -3.85 -13.88 1.77
CA GLY A 181 -5.00 -13.25 1.11
C GLY A 181 -5.49 -11.98 1.82
N GLU A 182 -4.74 -11.47 2.80
CA GLU A 182 -5.02 -10.17 3.43
C GLU A 182 -4.70 -9.04 2.43
N GLU A 183 -5.64 -8.13 2.22
CA GLU A 183 -5.41 -6.91 1.45
C GLU A 183 -4.90 -5.79 2.37
N LEU A 184 -3.69 -5.30 2.07
CA LEU A 184 -3.10 -4.13 2.68
C LEU A 184 -3.35 -2.95 1.73
N THR A 185 -4.18 -2.02 2.17
CA THR A 185 -4.54 -0.77 1.47
C THR A 185 -3.83 0.41 2.10
N LEU A 186 -3.84 1.55 1.41
CA LEU A 186 -3.30 2.79 1.96
C LEU A 186 -4.07 3.28 3.19
N GLU A 187 -5.35 2.92 3.32
CA GLU A 187 -6.19 3.27 4.47
C GLU A 187 -5.86 2.44 5.71
N ASN A 188 -5.73 1.10 5.55
CA ASN A 188 -5.49 0.21 6.68
C ASN A 188 -4.00 0.09 7.05
N LYS A 189 -3.10 0.39 6.09
CA LYS A 189 -1.65 0.40 6.23
C LYS A 189 -1.04 1.57 5.44
N PRO A 190 -1.15 2.80 5.98
CA PRO A 190 -0.44 3.93 5.40
C PRO A 190 1.06 3.65 5.25
N GLY A 191 1.62 4.04 4.11
CA GLY A 191 3.03 3.81 3.76
C GLY A 191 3.37 2.34 3.51
N VAL A 192 2.39 1.50 3.15
CA VAL A 192 2.71 0.19 2.57
C VAL A 192 3.36 0.34 1.19
N LEU A 193 2.96 1.37 0.44
CA LEU A 193 3.52 1.73 -0.86
C LEU A 193 3.55 3.25 -1.04
N TRP A 194 4.67 3.79 -1.50
CA TRP A 194 4.85 5.23 -1.76
C TRP A 194 5.95 5.46 -2.80
N VAL A 195 6.15 6.72 -3.19
CA VAL A 195 7.20 7.11 -4.14
C VAL A 195 8.26 7.94 -3.43
N LYS A 196 9.54 7.70 -3.74
CA LYS A 196 10.67 8.50 -3.26
C LYS A 196 11.41 9.14 -4.43
#